data_AF-A0A4R2KXV1-F1
#
_entry.id   AF-A0A4R2KXV1-F1
#
_cell.length_a   1.000
_cell.length_b   1.000
_cell.length_c   1.000
_cell.angle_alpha   90.00
_cell.angle_beta   90.00
_cell.angle_gamma   90.00
#
_symmetry.space_group_name_H-M   'P 1'
#
loop_
_entity.id
_entity.type
_entity.pdbx_description
1 polymer ?
#
loop_
_entity_poly.entity_id
_entity_poly.type
_entity_poly.pdbx_seq_one_letter_code
_entity_poly.pdbx_strand_id
1 'polypeptide(L)'
;MSALRYLVSALRLLALGSLLFGAAAQAQNTAYVSDEVFIVLHAGPGTNFRWIAKLNPGTALTPTGTAEDGDWTEVSTQAGTTGWVQSEFLSQEKPAQVLLPEVQRRLATLEERNAELRVELDAASQARENNAELASTTQAELQATAEELAALKKTSSRAIQLDTDNRRLVEDVETLRSEVDMLKADNQRLSEKLRSGAFLDGALAVLLGVGITLVVPRLWPRRRSSSSWA
;
A
#
# COMPACT_ATOMS: atom_id res chain seq x y z
N MET A 1 -68.00 -11.04 -58.26
CA MET A 1 -66.92 -10.76 -57.29
C MET A 1 -65.94 -11.92 -57.07
N SER A 2 -66.20 -13.13 -57.59
CA SER A 2 -65.32 -14.30 -57.49
C SER A 2 -64.11 -14.23 -58.43
N ALA A 3 -64.30 -13.86 -59.70
CA ALA A 3 -63.23 -13.80 -60.72
C ALA A 3 -62.05 -12.86 -60.35
N LEU A 4 -62.35 -11.72 -59.73
CA LEU A 4 -61.33 -10.75 -59.31
C LEU A 4 -60.44 -11.29 -58.17
N ARG A 5 -60.98 -12.19 -57.33
CA ARG A 5 -60.23 -12.80 -56.21
C ARG A 5 -59.22 -13.83 -56.73
N TYR A 6 -59.60 -14.64 -57.74
CA TYR A 6 -58.71 -15.62 -58.37
C TYR A 6 -57.54 -14.96 -59.12
N LEU A 7 -57.79 -13.82 -59.77
CA LEU A 7 -56.78 -13.06 -60.51
C LEU A 7 -55.73 -12.45 -59.57
N VAL A 8 -56.16 -11.91 -58.42
CA VAL A 8 -55.24 -11.39 -57.39
C VAL A 8 -54.44 -12.50 -56.71
N SER A 9 -55.03 -13.67 -56.45
CA SER A 9 -54.29 -14.82 -55.92
C SER A 9 -53.30 -15.42 -56.93
N ALA A 10 -53.64 -15.43 -58.22
CA ALA A 10 -52.73 -15.87 -59.28
C ALA A 10 -51.55 -14.90 -59.43
N LEU A 11 -51.80 -13.59 -59.37
CA LEU A 11 -50.75 -12.57 -59.41
C LEU A 11 -49.81 -12.65 -58.18
N ARG A 12 -50.36 -12.97 -57.00
CA ARG A 12 -49.56 -13.21 -55.78
C ARG A 12 -48.72 -14.48 -55.85
N LEU A 13 -49.24 -15.57 -56.42
CA LEU A 13 -48.49 -16.80 -56.63
C LEU A 13 -47.36 -16.62 -57.66
N LEU A 14 -47.62 -15.84 -58.72
CA LEU A 14 -46.60 -15.50 -59.72
C LEU A 14 -45.49 -14.62 -59.14
N ALA A 15 -45.85 -13.62 -58.32
CA ALA A 15 -44.89 -12.76 -57.62
C ALA A 15 -44.05 -13.52 -56.58
N LEU A 16 -44.65 -14.49 -55.86
CA LEU A 16 -43.94 -15.34 -54.90
C LEU A 16 -42.99 -16.33 -55.59
N GLY A 17 -43.36 -16.83 -56.77
CA GLY A 17 -42.50 -17.68 -57.60
C GLY A 17 -41.28 -16.95 -58.16
N SER A 18 -41.44 -15.70 -58.59
CA SER A 18 -40.31 -14.87 -59.06
C SER A 18 -39.32 -14.48 -57.95
N LEU A 19 -39.76 -14.44 -56.69
CA LEU A 19 -38.87 -14.16 -55.55
C LEU A 19 -37.99 -15.37 -55.18
N LEU A 20 -38.46 -16.59 -55.44
CA LEU A 20 -37.73 -17.83 -55.15
C LEU A 20 -36.70 -18.20 -56.23
N PHE A 21 -36.79 -17.64 -57.44
CA PHE A 21 -35.86 -17.90 -58.54
C PHE A 21 -34.69 -16.89 -58.62
N GLY A 22 -34.72 -15.82 -57.82
CA GLY A 22 -33.68 -14.78 -57.80
C GLY A 22 -32.46 -15.07 -56.91
N ALA A 23 -32.45 -16.19 -56.18
CA ALA A 23 -31.41 -16.55 -55.22
C ALA A 23 -30.42 -17.63 -55.72
N ALA A 24 -30.31 -17.83 -57.04
CA ALA A 24 -29.10 -18.44 -57.60
C ALA A 24 -27.99 -17.40 -57.52
N ALA A 25 -27.49 -17.16 -56.31
CA ALA A 25 -26.25 -16.45 -56.07
C ALA A 25 -25.21 -17.09 -56.98
N GLN A 26 -24.75 -16.33 -57.97
CA GLN A 26 -23.57 -16.65 -58.75
C GLN A 26 -22.41 -16.69 -57.75
N ALA A 27 -22.16 -17.87 -57.18
CA ALA A 27 -20.94 -18.13 -56.44
C ALA A 27 -19.81 -17.95 -57.44
N GLN A 28 -19.18 -16.77 -57.43
CA GLN A 28 -17.95 -16.55 -58.17
C GLN A 28 -16.94 -17.53 -57.59
N ASN A 29 -16.72 -18.63 -58.31
CA ASN A 29 -15.77 -19.65 -57.94
C ASN A 29 -14.36 -19.11 -58.23
N THR A 30 -13.90 -18.23 -57.34
CA THR A 30 -12.55 -17.65 -57.43
C THR A 30 -11.56 -18.78 -57.20
N ALA A 31 -10.90 -19.20 -58.28
CA ALA A 31 -9.77 -20.10 -58.22
C ALA A 31 -8.48 -19.28 -58.18
N TYR A 32 -7.55 -19.70 -57.32
CA TYR A 32 -6.21 -19.12 -57.24
C TYR A 32 -5.23 -20.03 -57.99
N VAL A 33 -4.22 -19.45 -58.62
CA VAL A 33 -3.11 -20.23 -59.20
C VAL A 33 -2.35 -20.87 -58.04
N SER A 34 -2.04 -22.17 -58.15
CA SER A 34 -1.27 -22.89 -57.14
C SER A 34 0.12 -22.27 -57.00
N ASP A 35 0.61 -22.14 -55.76
CA ASP A 35 1.97 -21.70 -55.45
C ASP A 35 3.05 -22.75 -55.80
N GLU A 36 2.64 -23.93 -56.28
CA GLU A 36 3.54 -25.01 -56.69
C GLU A 36 4.24 -24.69 -58.02
N VAL A 37 5.26 -23.85 -57.94
CA VAL A 37 6.16 -23.51 -59.05
C VAL A 37 7.46 -24.28 -58.85
N PHE A 38 7.84 -25.14 -59.78
CA PHE A 38 9.13 -25.82 -59.77
C PHE A 38 9.93 -25.44 -61.02
N ILE A 39 11.25 -25.46 -60.88
CA ILE A 39 12.17 -25.38 -62.02
C ILE A 39 12.86 -26.74 -62.20
N VAL A 40 13.46 -26.95 -63.36
CA VAL A 40 14.06 -28.22 -63.72
C VAL A 40 15.57 -28.08 -63.80
N LEU A 41 16.28 -29.07 -63.26
CA LEU A 41 17.70 -29.25 -63.47
C LEU A 41 17.93 -30.03 -64.76
N HIS A 42 18.61 -29.44 -65.73
CA HIS A 42 18.91 -30.04 -67.03
C HIS A 42 20.31 -30.66 -67.05
N ALA A 43 20.52 -31.64 -67.93
CA ALA A 43 21.83 -32.27 -68.12
C ALA A 43 22.84 -31.43 -68.91
N GLY A 44 22.40 -30.35 -69.57
CA GLY A 44 23.24 -29.43 -70.33
C GLY A 44 22.59 -28.06 -70.45
N PRO A 45 23.31 -27.05 -70.96
CA PRO A 45 22.81 -25.68 -71.08
C PRO A 45 21.79 -25.58 -72.22
N GLY A 46 20.50 -25.74 -71.88
CA GLY A 46 19.40 -25.62 -72.83
C GLY A 46 18.17 -26.46 -72.48
N THR A 47 17.02 -26.05 -73.00
CA THR A 47 15.75 -26.75 -72.80
C THR A 47 15.67 -28.11 -73.50
N ASN A 48 16.50 -28.33 -74.52
CA ASN A 48 16.56 -29.59 -75.28
C ASN A 48 17.31 -30.71 -74.53
N PHE A 49 17.97 -30.40 -73.42
CA PHE A 49 18.68 -31.39 -72.62
C PHE A 49 17.75 -32.11 -71.65
N ARG A 50 18.05 -33.39 -71.39
CA ARG A 50 17.28 -34.26 -70.50
C ARG A 50 17.14 -33.66 -69.10
N TRP A 51 15.94 -33.78 -68.53
CA TRP A 51 15.65 -33.43 -67.14
C TRP A 51 16.33 -34.42 -66.18
N ILE A 52 17.11 -33.90 -65.25
CA ILE A 52 17.78 -34.67 -64.20
C ILE A 52 16.92 -34.70 -62.93
N ALA A 53 16.43 -33.54 -62.51
CA ALA A 53 15.70 -33.39 -61.25
C ALA A 53 14.72 -32.21 -61.30
N LYS A 54 13.71 -32.23 -60.41
CA LYS A 54 12.87 -31.07 -60.11
C LYS A 54 13.47 -30.33 -58.92
N LEU A 55 13.47 -29.00 -58.98
CA LEU A 55 13.95 -28.12 -57.91
C LEU A 55 12.78 -27.24 -57.46
N ASN A 56 12.47 -27.30 -56.17
CA ASN A 56 11.45 -26.47 -55.56
C ASN A 56 12.02 -25.10 -55.15
N PRO A 57 11.19 -24.06 -54.98
CA PRO A 57 11.64 -22.76 -54.52
C PRO A 57 12.33 -22.86 -53.16
N GLY A 58 13.49 -22.22 -53.03
CA GLY A 58 14.30 -22.27 -51.81
C GLY A 58 15.23 -23.48 -51.70
N THR A 59 15.27 -24.36 -52.71
CA THR A 59 16.34 -25.36 -52.82
C THR A 59 17.69 -24.66 -52.87
N ALA A 60 18.58 -24.98 -51.93
CA ALA A 60 19.92 -24.41 -51.90
C ALA A 60 20.78 -25.01 -53.03
N LEU A 61 21.37 -24.14 -53.85
CA LEU A 61 22.19 -24.50 -54.99
C LEU A 61 23.51 -23.75 -54.91
N THR A 62 24.59 -24.41 -55.30
CA THR A 62 25.93 -23.81 -55.40
C THR A 62 26.29 -23.63 -56.87
N PRO A 63 26.37 -22.40 -57.41
CA PRO A 63 26.82 -22.16 -58.77
C PRO A 63 28.27 -22.62 -58.98
N THR A 64 28.55 -23.36 -60.04
CA THR A 64 29.88 -23.89 -60.39
C THR A 64 30.42 -23.33 -61.70
N GLY A 65 29.56 -22.82 -62.58
CA GLY A 65 29.96 -22.20 -63.85
C GLY A 65 28.77 -21.58 -64.59
N THR A 66 29.04 -20.86 -65.66
CA THR A 66 28.02 -20.22 -66.50
C THR A 66 28.30 -20.56 -67.97
N ALA A 67 27.24 -20.77 -68.75
CA ALA A 67 27.34 -21.03 -70.18
C ALA A 67 27.81 -19.77 -70.94
N GLU A 68 28.31 -19.96 -72.16
CA GLU A 68 28.86 -18.86 -72.97
C GLU A 68 27.83 -17.78 -73.31
N ASP A 69 26.55 -18.14 -73.38
CA ASP A 69 25.42 -17.23 -73.62
C ASP A 69 24.98 -16.47 -72.35
N GLY A 70 25.40 -16.90 -71.16
CA GLY A 70 25.00 -16.33 -69.87
C GLY A 70 23.62 -16.78 -69.38
N ASP A 71 22.81 -17.40 -70.25
CA ASP A 71 21.41 -17.75 -69.98
C ASP A 71 21.29 -18.96 -69.04
N TRP A 72 22.32 -19.81 -69.00
CA TRP A 72 22.37 -21.01 -68.18
C TRP A 72 23.53 -21.00 -67.20
N THR A 73 23.25 -21.41 -65.97
CA THR A 73 24.24 -21.58 -64.91
C THR A 73 24.31 -23.06 -64.52
N GLU A 74 25.52 -23.58 -64.46
CA GLU A 74 25.79 -24.90 -63.88
C GLU A 74 25.76 -24.77 -62.36
N VAL A 75 25.01 -25.66 -61.71
CA VAL A 75 24.82 -25.68 -60.26
C VAL A 75 25.03 -27.07 -59.70
N SER A 76 25.53 -27.12 -58.47
CA SER A 76 25.60 -28.33 -57.66
C SER A 76 24.60 -28.27 -56.51
N THR A 77 23.82 -29.34 -56.36
CA THR A 77 22.89 -29.54 -55.25
C THR A 77 23.63 -30.06 -54.01
N GLN A 78 23.05 -29.89 -52.82
CA GLN A 78 23.61 -30.45 -51.58
C GLN A 78 23.79 -31.99 -51.63
N ALA A 79 22.99 -32.68 -52.44
CA ALA A 79 23.11 -34.12 -52.68
C ALA A 79 24.27 -34.50 -53.62
N GLY A 80 25.06 -33.53 -54.11
CA GLY A 80 26.19 -33.74 -55.01
C GLY A 80 25.79 -33.94 -56.48
N THR A 81 24.51 -33.74 -56.85
CA THR A 81 24.07 -33.79 -58.25
C THR A 81 24.35 -32.45 -58.92
N THR A 82 25.07 -32.49 -60.04
CA THR A 82 25.38 -31.32 -60.89
C THR A 82 24.49 -31.28 -62.12
N GLY A 83 24.11 -30.09 -62.54
CA GLY A 83 23.38 -29.86 -63.79
C GLY A 83 23.20 -28.38 -64.07
N TRP A 84 22.36 -28.07 -65.04
CA TRP A 84 22.18 -26.72 -65.58
C TRP A 84 20.77 -26.19 -65.30
N VAL A 85 20.68 -24.92 -64.97
CA VAL A 85 19.43 -24.19 -64.67
C VAL A 85 19.48 -22.81 -65.31
N GLN A 86 18.33 -22.25 -65.70
CA GLN A 86 18.29 -20.88 -66.22
C GLN A 86 18.72 -19.88 -65.15
N SER A 87 19.64 -18.99 -65.51
CA SER A 87 20.25 -18.02 -64.60
C SER A 87 19.21 -17.06 -63.99
N GLU A 88 18.12 -16.77 -64.70
CA GLU A 88 17.05 -15.86 -64.25
C GLU A 88 16.29 -16.35 -63.00
N PHE A 89 16.31 -17.66 -62.74
CA PHE A 89 15.64 -18.25 -61.58
C PHE A 89 16.55 -18.37 -60.34
N LEU A 90 17.83 -18.03 -60.49
CA LEU A 90 18.78 -18.02 -59.37
C LEU A 90 18.74 -16.67 -58.66
N SER A 91 18.44 -16.70 -57.36
CA SER A 91 18.49 -15.54 -56.48
C SER A 91 19.39 -15.83 -55.28
N GLN A 92 20.09 -14.81 -54.81
CA GLN A 92 20.86 -14.86 -53.57
C GLN A 92 19.96 -14.73 -52.33
N GLU A 93 18.73 -14.22 -52.49
CA GLU A 93 17.76 -14.05 -51.42
C GLU A 93 16.80 -15.24 -51.37
N LYS A 94 16.40 -15.63 -50.15
CA LYS A 94 15.40 -16.68 -49.96
C LYS A 94 14.04 -16.24 -50.56
N PRO A 95 13.36 -17.11 -51.33
CA PRO A 95 12.05 -16.77 -51.89
C PRO A 95 11.00 -16.45 -50.82
N ALA A 96 10.04 -15.60 -51.18
CA ALA A 96 8.94 -15.20 -50.29
C ALA A 96 8.13 -16.39 -49.75
N GLN A 97 7.95 -17.45 -50.54
CA GLN A 97 7.26 -18.67 -50.12
C GLN A 97 7.93 -19.36 -48.92
N VAL A 98 9.26 -19.22 -48.78
CA VAL A 98 10.02 -19.78 -47.65
C VAL A 98 10.04 -18.83 -46.46
N LEU A 99 10.18 -17.52 -46.73
CA LEU A 99 10.27 -16.51 -45.68
C LEU A 99 8.92 -16.23 -44.99
N LEU A 100 7.81 -16.29 -45.73
CA LEU A 100 6.50 -15.91 -45.20
C LEU A 100 6.04 -16.79 -44.03
N PRO A 101 6.13 -18.14 -44.08
CA PRO A 101 5.80 -18.97 -42.93
C PRO A 101 6.73 -18.75 -41.74
N GLU A 102 8.01 -18.46 -41.98
CA GLU A 102 8.98 -18.15 -40.92
C GLU A 102 8.62 -16.83 -40.21
N VAL A 103 8.32 -15.79 -40.98
CA VAL A 103 7.89 -14.48 -40.45
C VAL A 103 6.55 -14.59 -39.71
N GLN A 104 5.59 -15.35 -40.23
CA GLN A 104 4.30 -15.58 -39.57
C GLN A 104 4.48 -16.29 -38.22
N ARG A 105 5.32 -17.32 -38.15
CA ARG A 105 5.64 -17.98 -36.88
C ARG A 105 6.31 -17.01 -35.90
N ARG A 106 7.28 -16.24 -36.38
CA ARG A 106 7.98 -15.25 -35.55
C ARG A 106 7.03 -14.17 -35.03
N LEU A 107 6.09 -13.71 -35.86
CA LEU A 107 5.06 -12.75 -35.46
C LEU A 107 4.16 -13.35 -34.37
N ALA A 108 3.67 -14.58 -34.55
CA ALA A 108 2.86 -15.26 -33.55
C ALA A 108 3.60 -15.41 -32.21
N THR A 109 4.88 -15.82 -32.23
CA THR A 109 5.71 -15.90 -31.00
C THR A 109 5.91 -14.52 -30.36
N LEU A 110 6.13 -13.47 -31.15
CA LEU A 110 6.30 -12.12 -30.63
C LEU A 110 5.00 -11.56 -30.04
N GLU A 111 3.86 -11.85 -30.65
CA GLU A 111 2.54 -11.47 -30.13
C GLU A 111 2.24 -12.19 -28.80
N GLU A 112 2.50 -13.49 -28.72
CA GLU A 112 2.38 -14.28 -27.49
C GLU A 112 3.27 -13.72 -26.39
N ARG A 113 4.55 -13.46 -26.69
CA ARG A 113 5.48 -12.90 -25.71
C ARG A 113 5.09 -11.49 -25.27
N ASN A 114 4.55 -10.67 -26.16
CA ASN A 114 4.03 -9.35 -25.79
C ASN A 114 2.81 -9.46 -24.87
N ALA A 115 1.91 -10.41 -25.12
CA ALA A 115 0.77 -10.65 -24.25
C ALA A 115 1.22 -11.11 -22.85
N GLU A 116 2.17 -12.04 -22.79
CA GLU A 116 2.75 -12.52 -21.53
C GLU A 116 3.44 -11.38 -20.75
N LEU A 117 4.28 -10.58 -21.42
CA LEU A 117 4.98 -9.45 -20.81
C LEU A 117 4.02 -8.38 -20.27
N ARG A 118 2.88 -8.17 -20.93
CA ARG A 118 1.84 -7.25 -20.42
C ARG A 118 1.22 -7.78 -19.13
N VAL A 119 0.89 -9.08 -19.08
CA VAL A 119 0.37 -9.72 -17.86
C VAL A 119 1.39 -9.67 -16.72
N GLU A 120 2.67 -9.93 -17.02
CA GLU A 120 3.74 -9.85 -16.02
C GLU A 120 3.93 -8.43 -15.49
N LEU A 121 3.86 -7.42 -16.37
CA LEU A 121 3.95 -6.01 -15.97
C LEU A 121 2.78 -5.60 -15.08
N ASP A 122 1.55 -5.99 -15.44
CA ASP A 122 0.36 -5.70 -14.65
C ASP A 122 0.46 -6.37 -13.27
N ALA A 123 0.85 -7.65 -13.21
CA ALA A 123 1.07 -8.36 -11.95
C ALA A 123 2.18 -7.71 -11.09
N ALA A 124 3.29 -7.30 -11.71
CA ALA A 124 4.39 -6.62 -11.00
C ALA A 124 3.98 -5.24 -10.47
N SER A 125 3.14 -4.51 -11.21
CA SER A 125 2.60 -3.23 -10.77
C SER A 125 1.68 -3.38 -9.55
N GLN A 126 0.76 -4.34 -9.59
CA GLN A 126 -0.13 -4.66 -8.47
C GLN A 126 0.65 -5.14 -7.25
N ALA A 127 1.65 -5.99 -7.43
CA ALA A 127 2.51 -6.43 -6.33
C ALA A 127 3.26 -5.25 -5.67
N ARG A 128 3.70 -4.26 -6.45
CA ARG A 128 4.33 -3.04 -5.94
C ARG A 128 3.34 -2.18 -5.15
N GLU A 129 2.12 -1.99 -5.66
CA GLU A 129 1.08 -1.25 -4.96
C GLU A 129 0.71 -1.91 -3.63
N ASN A 130 0.47 -3.23 -3.64
CA ASN A 130 0.19 -4.00 -2.42
C ASN A 130 1.33 -3.91 -1.41
N ASN A 131 2.59 -4.02 -1.87
CA ASN A 131 3.75 -3.89 -0.98
C ASN A 131 3.90 -2.47 -0.41
N ALA A 132 3.59 -1.44 -1.20
CA ALA A 132 3.60 -0.06 -0.72
C ALA A 132 2.51 0.19 0.32
N GLU A 133 1.31 -0.36 0.11
CA GLU A 133 0.22 -0.32 1.08
C GLU A 133 0.63 -1.05 2.37
N LEU A 134 1.14 -2.28 2.27
CA LEU A 134 1.59 -3.07 3.41
C LEU A 134 2.72 -2.39 4.20
N ALA A 135 3.65 -1.72 3.50
CA ALA A 135 4.70 -0.95 4.15
C ALA A 135 4.13 0.25 4.92
N SER A 136 3.11 0.93 4.35
CA SER A 136 2.46 2.06 5.00
C SER A 136 1.66 1.63 6.25
N THR A 137 0.95 0.51 6.18
CA THR A 137 0.20 -0.03 7.34
C THR A 137 1.14 -0.49 8.44
N THR A 138 2.20 -1.23 8.09
CA THR A 138 3.22 -1.68 9.05
C THR A 138 3.90 -0.50 9.73
N GLN A 139 4.19 0.57 8.98
CA GLN A 139 4.77 1.79 9.54
C GLN A 139 3.82 2.51 10.51
N ALA A 140 2.51 2.55 10.19
CA ALA A 140 1.50 3.12 11.06
C ALA A 140 1.33 2.28 12.35
N GLU A 141 1.32 0.96 12.25
CA GLU A 141 1.28 0.04 13.40
C GLU A 141 2.52 0.19 14.30
N LEU A 142 3.71 0.32 13.70
CA LEU A 142 4.95 0.57 14.44
C LEU A 142 4.90 1.91 15.20
N GLN A 143 4.34 2.95 14.60
CA GLN A 143 4.16 4.24 15.27
C GLN A 143 3.15 4.13 16.41
N ALA A 144 2.00 3.51 16.18
CA ALA A 144 0.97 3.31 17.21
C ALA A 144 1.51 2.51 18.40
N THR A 145 2.21 1.40 18.14
CA THR A 145 2.82 0.57 19.19
C THR A 145 3.94 1.30 19.95
N ALA A 146 4.73 2.15 19.27
CA ALA A 146 5.72 3.00 19.91
C ALA A 146 5.08 4.05 20.84
N GLU A 147 3.96 4.66 20.41
CA GLU A 147 3.18 5.60 21.21
C GLU A 147 2.55 4.93 22.44
N GLU A 148 1.98 3.73 22.27
CA GLU A 148 1.43 2.92 23.37
C GLU A 148 2.50 2.58 24.41
N LEU A 149 3.69 2.16 23.96
CA LEU A 149 4.82 1.90 24.86
C LEU A 149 5.26 3.16 25.61
N ALA A 150 5.29 4.32 24.94
CA ALA A 150 5.62 5.59 25.58
C ALA A 150 4.55 5.99 26.63
N ALA A 151 3.27 5.81 26.30
CA ALA A 151 2.15 6.07 27.21
C ALA A 151 2.17 5.13 28.42
N LEU A 152 2.49 3.85 28.21
CA LEU A 152 2.62 2.86 29.28
C LEU A 152 3.77 3.22 30.22
N LYS A 153 4.96 3.52 29.67
CA LYS A 153 6.12 3.97 30.47
C LYS A 153 5.80 5.19 31.32
N LYS A 154 5.10 6.18 30.75
CA LYS A 154 4.66 7.40 31.45
C LYS A 154 3.64 7.10 32.55
N THR A 155 2.74 6.14 32.32
CA THR A 155 1.75 5.74 33.32
C THR A 155 2.41 4.98 34.47
N SER A 156 3.33 4.06 34.16
CA SER A 156 4.13 3.37 35.16
C SER A 156 4.98 4.33 35.99
N SER A 157 5.59 5.36 35.38
CA SER A 157 6.35 6.36 36.14
C SER A 157 5.47 7.20 37.07
N ARG A 158 4.25 7.55 36.63
CA ARG A 158 3.27 8.27 37.47
C ARG A 158 2.80 7.41 38.64
N ALA A 159 2.60 6.10 38.45
CA ALA A 159 2.22 5.20 39.54
C ALA A 159 3.29 5.16 40.65
N ILE A 160 4.57 5.19 40.27
CA ILE A 160 5.69 5.27 41.23
C ILE A 160 5.70 6.62 41.96
N GLN A 161 5.48 7.73 41.23
CA GLN A 161 5.38 9.06 41.84
C GLN A 161 4.22 9.12 42.83
N LEU A 162 3.05 8.57 42.47
CA LEU A 162 1.87 8.53 43.34
C LEU A 162 2.11 7.73 44.62
N ASP A 163 2.82 6.60 44.56
CA ASP A 163 3.21 5.84 45.77
C ASP A 163 4.13 6.67 46.68
N THR A 164 5.10 7.37 46.07
CA THR A 164 6.04 8.23 46.81
C THR A 164 5.31 9.40 47.48
N ASP A 165 4.40 10.06 46.77
CA ASP A 165 3.59 11.17 47.27
C ASP A 165 2.64 10.69 48.37
N ASN A 166 1.99 9.53 48.22
CA ASN A 166 1.15 8.95 49.27
C ASN A 166 1.94 8.67 50.54
N ARG A 167 3.14 8.08 50.45
CA ARG A 167 4.00 7.85 51.62
C ARG A 167 4.38 9.15 52.31
N ARG A 168 4.74 10.17 51.54
CA ARG A 168 5.07 11.50 52.06
C ARG A 168 3.87 12.16 52.74
N LEU A 169 2.69 12.10 52.12
CA LEU A 169 1.46 12.64 52.73
C LEU A 169 1.11 11.93 54.03
N VAL A 170 1.32 10.61 54.12
CA VAL A 170 1.13 9.88 55.38
C VAL A 170 2.12 10.36 56.45
N GLU A 171 3.38 10.59 56.10
CA GLU A 171 4.38 11.17 57.00
C GLU A 171 4.02 12.61 57.44
N ASP A 172 3.59 13.45 56.50
CA ASP A 172 3.14 14.82 56.77
C ASP A 172 1.92 14.83 57.70
N VAL A 173 0.98 13.88 57.54
CA VAL A 173 -0.18 13.75 58.43
C VAL A 173 0.24 13.39 59.86
N GLU A 174 1.20 12.47 60.03
CA GLU A 174 1.69 12.10 61.36
C GLU A 174 2.48 13.23 62.04
N THR A 175 3.32 13.95 61.27
CA THR A 175 4.07 15.10 61.81
C THR A 175 3.15 16.24 62.21
N LEU A 176 2.20 16.64 61.35
CA LEU A 176 1.19 17.66 61.67
C LEU A 176 0.35 17.26 62.89
N ARG A 177 0.00 15.98 63.01
CA ARG A 177 -0.73 15.48 64.18
C ARG A 177 0.10 15.61 65.46
N SER A 178 1.38 15.22 65.40
CA SER A 178 2.33 15.41 66.52
C SER A 178 2.49 16.89 66.88
N GLU A 179 2.57 17.79 65.90
CA GLU A 179 2.64 19.24 66.14
C GLU A 179 1.37 19.78 66.81
N VAL A 180 0.19 19.33 66.38
CA VAL A 180 -1.09 19.69 67.01
C VAL A 180 -1.14 19.20 68.45
N ASP A 181 -0.72 17.97 68.73
CA ASP A 181 -0.69 17.41 70.08
C ASP A 181 0.29 18.18 70.99
N MET A 182 1.48 18.52 70.47
CA MET A 182 2.47 19.38 71.13
C MET A 182 1.92 20.77 71.44
N LEU A 183 1.39 21.47 70.44
CA LEU A 183 0.84 22.82 70.60
C LEU A 183 -0.33 22.83 71.58
N LYS A 184 -1.16 21.79 71.58
CA LYS A 184 -2.25 21.64 72.54
C LYS A 184 -1.72 21.43 73.96
N ALA A 185 -0.70 20.60 74.13
CA ALA A 185 -0.04 20.40 75.42
C ALA A 185 0.64 21.69 75.93
N ASP A 186 1.30 22.44 75.05
CA ASP A 186 1.92 23.73 75.37
C ASP A 186 0.87 24.79 75.72
N ASN A 187 -0.24 24.85 75.00
CA ASN A 187 -1.35 25.76 75.30
C ASN A 187 -1.97 25.43 76.68
N GLN A 188 -2.23 24.14 76.95
CA GLN A 188 -2.69 23.68 78.27
C GLN A 188 -1.70 24.06 79.37
N ARG A 189 -0.40 23.85 79.15
CA ARG A 189 0.67 24.20 80.09
C ARG A 189 0.76 25.71 80.33
N LEU A 190 0.63 26.53 79.28
CA LEU A 190 0.61 27.99 79.39
C LEU A 190 -0.61 28.47 80.18
N SER A 191 -1.78 27.91 79.88
CA SER A 191 -3.03 28.20 80.61
C SER A 191 -2.90 27.85 82.08
N GLU A 192 -2.32 26.69 82.42
CA GLU A 192 -2.10 26.28 83.81
C GLU A 192 -1.11 27.20 84.52
N LYS A 193 -0.02 27.63 83.86
CA LYS A 193 0.91 28.64 84.41
C LYS A 193 0.22 29.97 84.68
N LEU A 194 -0.59 30.48 83.75
CA LEU A 194 -1.34 31.72 83.95
C LEU A 194 -2.35 31.60 85.11
N ARG A 195 -3.03 30.45 85.22
CA ARG A 195 -3.96 30.17 86.32
C ARG A 195 -3.26 30.09 87.68
N SER A 196 -2.04 29.55 87.72
CA SER A 196 -1.22 29.50 88.94
C SER A 196 -0.75 30.88 89.40
N GLY A 197 -0.41 31.79 88.47
CA GLY A 197 -0.01 33.17 88.80
C GLY A 197 -1.14 33.98 89.42
N ALA A 198 -2.37 33.82 88.91
CA ALA A 198 -3.55 34.49 89.44
C ALA A 198 -3.85 34.15 90.91
N PHE A 199 -3.48 32.95 91.38
CA PHE A 199 -3.61 32.57 92.79
C PHE A 199 -2.62 33.34 93.69
N LEU A 200 -1.37 33.51 93.25
CA LEU A 200 -0.36 34.26 94.00
C LEU A 200 -0.74 35.74 94.09
N ASP A 201 -1.19 36.33 92.99
CA ASP A 201 -1.67 37.72 92.96
C ASP A 201 -2.92 37.90 93.84
N GLY A 202 -3.84 36.94 93.82
CA GLY A 202 -4.99 36.91 94.71
C GLY A 202 -4.61 36.78 96.20
N ALA A 203 -3.65 35.90 96.52
CA ALA A 203 -3.15 35.73 97.89
C ALA A 203 -2.42 36.98 98.40
N LEU A 204 -1.62 37.63 97.56
CA LEU A 204 -0.97 38.91 97.85
C LEU A 204 -2.00 40.02 98.10
N ALA A 205 -3.04 40.11 97.27
CA ALA A 205 -4.11 41.08 97.45
C ALA A 205 -4.85 40.89 98.78
N VAL A 206 -5.13 39.65 99.18
CA VAL A 206 -5.75 39.33 100.48
C VAL A 206 -4.82 39.70 101.64
N LEU A 207 -3.54 39.34 101.59
CA LEU A 207 -2.57 39.69 102.64
C LEU A 207 -2.41 41.21 102.81
N LEU A 208 -2.35 41.96 101.69
CA LEU A 208 -2.33 43.42 101.72
C LEU A 208 -3.61 44.00 102.32
N GLY A 209 -4.77 43.47 101.95
CA GLY A 209 -6.05 43.84 102.55
C GLY A 209 -6.06 43.63 104.07
N VAL A 210 -5.62 42.46 104.53
CA VAL A 210 -5.52 42.15 105.97
C VAL A 210 -4.52 43.07 106.68
N GLY A 211 -3.34 43.30 106.09
CA GLY A 211 -2.33 44.21 106.64
C GLY A 211 -2.87 45.64 106.80
N ILE A 212 -3.58 46.16 105.80
CA ILE A 212 -4.25 47.46 105.87
C ILE A 212 -5.28 47.48 107.00
N THR A 213 -6.13 46.44 107.12
CA THR A 213 -7.14 46.39 108.19
C THR A 213 -6.55 46.32 109.60
N LEU A 214 -5.37 45.73 109.79
CA LEU A 214 -4.70 45.62 111.10
C LEU A 214 -3.84 46.84 111.46
N VAL A 215 -3.22 47.48 110.47
CA VAL A 215 -2.27 48.59 110.68
C VAL A 215 -3.00 49.94 110.76
N VAL A 216 -4.04 50.16 109.96
CA VAL A 216 -4.82 51.42 109.93
C VAL A 216 -5.40 51.80 111.31
N PRO A 217 -5.94 50.88 112.13
CA PRO A 217 -6.45 51.22 113.47
C PRO A 217 -5.36 51.67 114.45
N ARG A 218 -4.09 51.30 114.22
CA ARG A 218 -3.01 51.48 115.19
C ARG A 218 -2.20 52.77 115.00
N LEU A 219 -2.32 53.42 113.85
CA LEU A 219 -1.54 54.63 113.50
C LEU A 219 -2.37 55.92 113.50
N TRP A 220 -3.60 55.91 114.01
CA TRP A 220 -4.42 57.12 114.09
C TRP A 220 -3.96 58.04 115.25
N PRO A 221 -3.53 59.29 114.99
CA PRO A 221 -3.13 60.21 116.05
C PRO A 221 -4.36 60.78 116.76
N ARG A 222 -4.45 60.57 118.08
CA ARG A 222 -5.41 61.26 118.96
C ARG A 222 -5.05 62.75 119.06
N ARG A 223 -5.83 63.62 118.42
CA ARG A 223 -5.78 65.06 118.67
C ARG A 223 -6.53 65.37 119.96
N ARG A 224 -5.81 65.93 120.95
CA ARG A 224 -6.36 66.57 122.15
C ARG A 224 -6.98 67.91 121.74
N SER A 225 -8.24 68.16 122.10
CA SER A 225 -8.75 69.54 122.16
C SER A 225 -8.76 70.02 123.59
N SER A 226 -8.32 71.26 123.73
CA SER A 226 -8.20 72.07 124.94
C SER A 226 -9.47 72.89 125.18
N SER A 227 -9.93 72.95 126.43
CA SER A 227 -10.52 74.11 127.12
C SER A 227 -11.08 73.59 128.45
N SER A 228 -10.48 73.87 129.62
CA SER A 228 -10.54 75.11 130.40
C SER A 228 -11.95 75.53 130.83
N TRP A 229 -12.14 75.47 132.17
CA TRP A 229 -13.03 76.24 133.04
C TRP A 229 -14.55 75.94 133.02
N ALA A 230 -15.05 75.29 134.09
CA ALA A 230 -15.83 75.88 135.19
C ALA A 230 -15.94 74.85 136.33
#